data_AF-X1EE20-F1
#
_entry.id   AF-X1EE20-F1
#
_cell.length_a   1.000
_cell.length_b   1.000
_cell.length_c   1.000
_cell.angle_alpha   90.00
_cell.angle_beta   90.00
_cell.angle_gamma   90.00
#
_symmetry.space_group_name_H-M   'P 1'
#
loop_
_entity.id
_entity.type
_entity.pdbx_description
1 polymer ?
#
loop_
_entity_poly.entity_id
_entity_poly.type
_entity_poly.pdbx_seq_one_letter_code
_entity_poly.pdbx_strand_id
1 'polypeptide(L)'
;MAMPRPEYPRPQFVRADWLCLNGPWQFEIDRDDDGLRRGLLERDLSREILVPFCPESPLSGVGETDFLNAVWYRREVTIPRGWSGRRVLLHFQAVDYDATVWANGTEVGRHRGGFTPFTCDLGDVASPGETVALVVRARDDHRAAKPKGK
;
A
#
# COMPACT_ATOMS: atom_id res chain seq x y z
N MET A 1 -2.61 -19.23 5.73
CA MET A 1 -3.75 -18.76 4.91
C MET A 1 -3.30 -18.64 3.46
N ALA A 2 -4.19 -18.91 2.50
CA ALA A 2 -3.89 -18.69 1.07
C ALA A 2 -3.89 -17.19 0.75
N MET A 3 -3.03 -16.75 -0.17
CA MET A 3 -2.96 -15.35 -0.60
C MET A 3 -4.28 -14.95 -1.31
N PRO A 4 -4.97 -13.88 -0.87
CA PRO A 4 -6.21 -13.46 -1.49
C PRO A 4 -5.93 -12.80 -2.84
N ARG A 5 -6.77 -13.09 -3.84
CA ARG A 5 -6.70 -12.52 -5.20
C ARG A 5 -5.28 -12.58 -5.80
N PRO A 6 -4.67 -13.78 -5.93
CA PRO A 6 -3.31 -13.91 -6.44
C PRO A 6 -3.22 -13.76 -7.97
N GLU A 7 -4.34 -13.65 -8.68
CA GLU A 7 -4.39 -13.50 -10.13
C GLU A 7 -3.80 -12.17 -10.62
N TYR A 8 -3.15 -12.19 -11.80
CA TYR A 8 -2.60 -10.96 -12.39
C TYR A 8 -3.73 -9.99 -12.75
N PRO A 9 -3.66 -8.70 -12.38
CA PRO A 9 -4.80 -7.80 -12.51
C PRO A 9 -5.24 -7.48 -13.95
N ARG A 10 -4.38 -7.76 -14.94
CA ARG A 10 -4.70 -7.59 -16.37
C ARG A 10 -4.51 -8.92 -17.11
N PRO A 11 -5.48 -9.85 -17.07
CA PRO A 11 -5.33 -11.20 -17.62
C PRO A 11 -4.94 -11.27 -19.11
N GLN A 12 -5.24 -10.23 -19.89
CA GLN A 12 -4.87 -10.14 -21.31
C GLN A 12 -3.45 -9.61 -21.55
N PHE A 13 -2.82 -9.00 -20.54
CA PHE A 13 -1.51 -8.36 -20.62
C PHE A 13 -0.56 -8.86 -19.53
N VAL A 14 -0.62 -10.16 -19.24
CA VAL A 14 0.17 -10.78 -18.17
C VAL A 14 1.65 -10.59 -18.44
N ARG A 15 2.37 -10.08 -17.43
CA ARG A 15 3.83 -10.10 -17.39
C ARG A 15 4.26 -11.32 -16.59
N ALA A 16 5.21 -12.07 -17.12
CA ALA A 16 5.77 -13.24 -16.44
C ALA A 16 6.43 -12.85 -15.11
N ASP A 17 7.10 -11.71 -15.09
CA ASP A 17 7.85 -11.21 -13.94
C ASP A 17 7.00 -10.20 -13.16
N TRP A 18 6.22 -10.72 -12.21
CA TRP A 18 5.42 -9.93 -11.29
C TRP A 18 5.34 -10.63 -9.92
N LEU A 19 5.04 -9.84 -8.89
CA LEU A 19 4.85 -10.32 -7.53
C LEU A 19 3.56 -9.72 -6.97
N CYS A 20 2.65 -10.57 -6.50
CA CYS A 20 1.46 -10.12 -5.80
C CYS A 20 1.80 -9.73 -4.36
N LEU A 21 1.40 -8.54 -3.95
CA LEU A 21 1.60 -8.01 -2.60
C LEU A 21 0.32 -8.03 -1.77
N ASN A 22 -0.68 -8.83 -2.15
CA ASN A 22 -1.81 -9.11 -1.28
C ASN A 22 -1.40 -10.00 -0.11
N GLY A 23 -2.27 -10.11 0.89
CA GLY A 23 -2.00 -10.82 2.13
C GLY A 23 -1.74 -9.86 3.31
N PRO A 24 -1.07 -10.33 4.36
CA PRO A 24 -0.89 -9.57 5.58
C PRO A 24 0.06 -8.37 5.38
N TRP A 25 -0.33 -7.23 5.93
CA TRP A 25 0.49 -6.03 6.06
C TRP A 25 0.41 -5.57 7.52
N GLN A 26 1.51 -5.05 8.06
CA GLN A 26 1.45 -4.32 9.33
C GLN A 26 0.57 -3.08 9.13
N PHE A 27 -0.18 -2.71 10.16
CA PHE A 27 -1.22 -1.70 10.07
C PHE A 27 -1.30 -0.84 11.34
N GLU A 28 -1.61 0.43 11.17
CA GLU A 28 -1.96 1.33 12.28
C GLU A 28 -2.97 2.38 11.86
N ILE A 29 -3.89 2.71 12.76
CA ILE A 29 -4.87 3.77 12.55
C ILE A 29 -4.32 5.07 13.12
N ASP A 30 -4.40 6.13 12.33
CA ASP A 30 -3.87 7.45 12.63
C ASP A 30 -4.97 8.50 12.53
N ARG A 31 -5.83 8.55 13.56
CA ARG A 31 -7.03 9.41 13.56
C ARG A 31 -6.71 10.90 13.49
N ASP A 32 -5.53 11.29 13.99
CA ASP A 32 -5.10 12.68 14.04
C ASP A 32 -4.21 13.09 12.84
N ASP A 33 -3.91 12.17 11.91
CA ASP A 33 -2.91 12.34 10.83
C ASP A 33 -1.56 12.88 11.34
N ASP A 34 -1.13 12.42 12.52
CA ASP A 34 0.13 12.83 13.16
C ASP A 34 1.19 11.72 13.16
N GLY A 35 0.94 10.65 12.41
CA GLY A 35 1.78 9.46 12.33
C GLY A 35 3.23 9.72 11.93
N LEU A 36 3.49 10.72 11.07
CA LEU A 36 4.86 11.14 10.75
C LEU A 36 5.61 11.62 11.99
N ARG A 37 4.96 12.45 12.83
CA ARG A 37 5.54 12.96 14.09
C ARG A 37 5.74 11.85 15.11
N ARG A 38 4.87 10.83 15.08
CA ARG A 38 4.95 9.63 15.93
C ARG A 38 5.93 8.57 15.41
N GLY A 39 6.59 8.81 14.27
CA GLY A 39 7.59 7.92 13.69
C GLY A 39 7.02 6.69 12.96
N LEU A 40 5.75 6.70 12.53
CA LEU A 40 5.11 5.54 11.87
C LEU A 40 5.79 5.14 10.54
N LEU A 41 6.56 6.05 9.93
CA LEU A 41 7.35 5.77 8.74
C LEU A 41 8.55 4.82 9.02
N GLU A 42 9.10 4.86 10.22
CA GLU A 42 10.44 4.34 10.53
C GLU A 42 10.41 3.10 11.43
N ARG A 43 9.23 2.71 11.93
CA ARG A 43 9.07 1.56 12.83
C ARG A 43 8.02 0.56 12.35
N ASP A 44 8.06 -0.62 12.94
CA ASP A 44 6.99 -1.62 12.79
C ASP A 44 5.65 -1.09 13.31
N LEU A 45 4.56 -1.44 12.62
CA LEU A 45 3.20 -1.09 13.04
C LEU A 45 2.59 -2.17 13.94
N SER A 46 1.72 -1.75 14.86
CA SER A 46 1.29 -2.58 15.99
C SER A 46 0.18 -3.59 15.67
N ARG A 47 -0.54 -3.42 14.55
CA ARG A 47 -1.61 -4.33 14.11
C ARG A 47 -1.26 -4.97 12.78
N GLU A 48 -2.11 -5.87 12.32
CA GLU A 48 -2.06 -6.45 10.98
C GLU A 48 -3.40 -6.20 10.26
N ILE A 49 -3.35 -6.07 8.94
CA ILE A 49 -4.52 -6.03 8.05
C ILE A 49 -4.30 -6.95 6.85
N LEU A 50 -5.36 -7.64 6.44
CA LEU A 50 -5.37 -8.48 5.24
C LEU A 50 -5.74 -7.66 3.99
N VAL A 51 -4.74 -7.31 3.18
CA VAL A 51 -4.93 -6.66 1.87
C VAL A 51 -5.45 -7.69 0.87
N PRO A 52 -6.49 -7.40 0.07
CA PRO A 52 -6.99 -6.05 -0.27
C PRO A 52 -8.29 -5.63 0.43
N PHE A 53 -8.63 -6.19 1.60
CA PHE A 53 -9.85 -5.80 2.31
C PHE A 53 -9.68 -4.45 3.00
N CYS A 54 -10.74 -3.63 2.99
CA CYS A 54 -10.74 -2.33 3.66
C CYS A 54 -10.76 -2.50 5.20
N PRO A 55 -10.24 -1.54 5.98
CA PRO A 55 -10.19 -1.62 7.45
C PRO A 55 -11.54 -1.87 8.13
N GLU A 56 -12.63 -1.40 7.53
CA GLU A 56 -14.01 -1.55 8.01
C GLU A 56 -14.54 -2.97 7.85
N SER A 57 -14.00 -3.73 6.89
CA SER A 57 -14.45 -5.08 6.63
C SER A 57 -13.93 -6.04 7.71
N PRO A 58 -14.78 -6.92 8.28
CA PRO A 58 -14.31 -7.99 9.16
C PRO A 58 -13.31 -8.94 8.47
N LEU A 59 -13.38 -9.07 7.14
CA LEU A 59 -12.45 -9.91 6.35
C LEU A 59 -11.02 -9.39 6.39
N SER A 60 -10.81 -8.10 6.71
CA SER A 60 -9.48 -7.51 6.86
C SER A 60 -8.79 -7.91 8.17
N GLY A 61 -9.54 -8.44 9.15
CA GLY A 61 -9.08 -8.64 10.52
C GLY A 61 -9.09 -7.38 11.39
N VAL A 62 -9.43 -6.21 10.83
CA VAL A 62 -9.47 -4.92 11.55
C VAL A 62 -10.88 -4.63 12.06
N GLY A 63 -11.89 -4.61 11.17
CA GLY A 63 -13.30 -4.41 11.51
C GLY A 63 -13.63 -3.03 12.12
N GLU A 64 -12.83 -2.01 11.83
CA GLU A 64 -13.01 -0.67 12.39
C GLU A 64 -13.97 0.14 11.53
N THR A 65 -15.13 0.51 12.08
CA THR A 65 -16.21 1.17 11.32
C THR A 65 -16.34 2.66 11.64
N ASP A 66 -15.59 3.16 12.62
CA ASP A 66 -15.49 4.59 12.88
C ASP A 66 -14.75 5.31 11.75
N PHE A 67 -14.90 6.63 11.71
CA PHE A 67 -14.19 7.47 10.74
C PHE A 67 -12.66 7.41 10.91
N LEU A 68 -11.96 7.16 9.80
CA LEU A 68 -10.50 7.02 9.73
C LEU A 68 -9.88 8.12 8.89
N ASN A 69 -9.38 9.17 9.57
CA ASN A 69 -8.74 10.29 8.89
C ASN A 69 -7.46 9.88 8.15
N ALA A 70 -6.63 9.06 8.78
CA ALA A 70 -5.48 8.43 8.15
C ALA A 70 -5.26 7.01 8.66
N VAL A 71 -4.69 6.17 7.81
CA VAL A 71 -4.23 4.83 8.15
C VAL A 71 -2.87 4.57 7.51
N TRP A 72 -2.10 3.70 8.15
CA TRP A 72 -0.75 3.35 7.74
C TRP A 72 -0.65 1.85 7.50
N TYR A 73 0.04 1.50 6.43
CA TYR A 73 0.38 0.14 6.06
C TYR A 73 1.89 0.01 5.95
N ARG A 74 2.46 -1.09 6.43
CA ARG A 74 3.88 -1.41 6.26
C ARG A 74 4.07 -2.87 5.86
N ARG A 75 4.97 -3.13 4.91
CA ARG A 75 5.36 -4.48 4.53
C ARG A 75 6.79 -4.51 4.00
N GLU A 76 7.54 -5.50 4.45
CA GLU A 76 8.85 -5.82 3.86
C GLU A 76 8.66 -6.75 2.66
N VAL A 77 9.36 -6.42 1.57
CA VAL A 77 9.29 -7.16 0.31
C VAL A 77 10.70 -7.40 -0.19
N THR A 78 11.04 -8.66 -0.45
CA THR A 78 12.30 -8.99 -1.12
C THR A 78 12.10 -8.96 -2.63
N ILE A 79 12.86 -8.12 -3.32
CA ILE A 79 12.81 -8.04 -4.79
C ILE A 79 13.41 -9.32 -5.37
N PRO A 80 12.71 -10.02 -6.29
CA PRO A 80 13.25 -11.25 -6.88
C PRO A 80 14.59 -11.00 -7.60
N ARG A 81 15.62 -11.80 -7.29
CA ARG A 81 16.96 -11.70 -7.92
C ARG A 81 16.94 -11.78 -9.45
N GLY A 82 15.94 -12.47 -10.02
CA GLY A 82 15.76 -12.60 -11.47
C GLY A 82 15.38 -11.29 -12.18
N TRP A 83 15.10 -10.21 -11.44
CA TRP A 83 14.72 -8.91 -12.01
C TRP A 83 15.93 -8.01 -12.30
N SER A 84 17.16 -8.53 -12.23
CA SER A 84 18.40 -7.82 -12.60
C SER A 84 18.32 -7.10 -13.94
N GLY A 85 18.79 -5.84 -13.96
CA GLY A 85 18.78 -4.99 -15.16
C GLY A 85 17.40 -4.45 -15.56
N ARG A 86 16.39 -4.61 -14.69
CA ARG A 86 15.02 -4.15 -14.95
C ARG A 86 14.63 -3.06 -13.97
N ARG A 87 13.72 -2.20 -14.43
CA ARG A 87 13.06 -1.20 -13.59
C ARG A 87 11.94 -1.85 -12.78
N VAL A 88 12.00 -1.70 -11.46
CA VAL A 88 11.00 -2.27 -10.55
C VAL A 88 9.88 -1.28 -10.32
N LEU A 89 8.65 -1.69 -10.65
CA LEU A 89 7.46 -0.86 -10.53
C LEU A 89 6.52 -1.43 -9.47
N LEU A 90 6.06 -0.58 -8.56
CA LEU A 90 5.05 -0.89 -7.57
C LEU A 90 3.68 -0.41 -8.06
N HIS A 91 2.73 -1.33 -8.19
CA HIS A 91 1.41 -1.04 -8.74
C HIS A 91 0.33 -1.14 -7.68
N PHE A 92 -0.49 -0.09 -7.56
CA PHE A 92 -1.71 -0.07 -6.76
C PHE A 92 -2.93 -0.05 -7.69
N GLN A 93 -3.90 -0.95 -7.43
CA GLN A 93 -5.17 -0.96 -8.18
C GLN A 93 -6.06 0.24 -7.79
N ALA A 94 -6.09 0.56 -6.50
CA ALA A 94 -6.76 1.71 -5.92
C ALA A 94 -6.27 1.89 -4.47
N VAL A 95 -6.24 3.13 -3.99
CA VAL A 95 -6.10 3.48 -2.58
C VAL A 95 -6.99 4.69 -2.33
N ASP A 96 -7.96 4.57 -1.43
CA ASP A 96 -8.87 5.66 -1.11
C ASP A 96 -8.37 6.44 0.13
N TYR A 97 -8.18 7.77 0.12
CA TYR A 97 -8.31 8.68 -1.03
C TYR A 97 -6.99 9.35 -1.43
N ASP A 98 -6.22 9.85 -0.47
CA ASP A 98 -4.93 10.52 -0.68
C ASP A 98 -3.81 9.65 -0.12
N ALA A 99 -3.11 8.97 -1.04
CA ALA A 99 -2.04 8.04 -0.76
C ALA A 99 -0.67 8.69 -0.90
N THR A 100 0.21 8.44 0.07
CA THR A 100 1.65 8.67 -0.04
C THR A 100 2.36 7.34 0.19
N VAL A 101 3.37 7.03 -0.64
CA VAL A 101 4.09 5.76 -0.63
C VAL A 101 5.57 6.02 -0.44
N TRP A 102 6.17 5.27 0.48
CA TRP A 102 7.60 5.28 0.76
C TRP A 102 8.20 3.88 0.58
N ALA A 103 9.46 3.86 0.17
CA ALA A 103 10.32 2.69 0.12
C ALA A 103 11.61 3.00 0.89
N ASN A 104 11.93 2.23 1.93
CA ASN A 104 13.07 2.47 2.81
C ASN A 104 13.15 3.94 3.30
N GLY A 105 11.99 4.51 3.68
CA GLY A 105 11.88 5.91 4.13
C GLY A 105 11.90 6.96 3.02
N THR A 106 12.23 6.61 1.77
CA THR A 106 12.23 7.52 0.63
C THR A 106 10.85 7.57 -0.02
N GLU A 107 10.29 8.76 -0.19
CA GLU A 107 9.00 8.91 -0.89
C GLU A 107 9.16 8.57 -2.38
N VAL A 108 8.37 7.62 -2.86
CA VAL A 108 8.41 7.11 -4.25
C VAL A 108 7.15 7.44 -5.05
N GLY A 109 6.11 7.97 -4.40
CA GLY A 109 4.93 8.44 -5.11
C GLY A 109 3.79 8.93 -4.22
N ARG A 110 2.89 9.67 -4.85
CA ARG A 110 1.62 10.13 -4.29
C ARG A 110 0.49 9.91 -5.29
N HIS A 111 -0.71 9.65 -4.80
CA HIS A 111 -1.90 9.56 -5.62
C HIS A 111 -3.12 10.06 -4.88
N ARG A 112 -3.98 10.80 -5.58
CA ARG A 112 -5.26 11.26 -5.07
C ARG A 112 -6.37 10.76 -5.98
N GLY A 113 -7.22 9.88 -5.47
CA GLY A 113 -8.26 9.20 -6.25
C GLY A 113 -8.56 7.80 -5.71
N GLY A 114 -9.78 7.55 -5.25
CA GLY A 114 -10.16 6.28 -4.61
C GLY A 114 -10.42 5.12 -5.57
N PHE A 115 -10.45 5.35 -6.88
CA PHE A 115 -10.91 4.35 -7.87
C PHE A 115 -9.99 4.20 -9.07
N THR A 116 -8.85 4.88 -9.09
CA THR A 116 -7.92 4.84 -10.22
C THR A 116 -6.60 4.18 -9.83
N PRO A 117 -6.03 3.33 -10.69
CA PRO A 117 -4.74 2.73 -10.42
C PRO A 117 -3.63 3.77 -10.54
N PHE A 118 -2.55 3.57 -9.79
CA PHE A 118 -1.32 4.34 -9.91
C PHE A 118 -0.09 3.45 -9.75
N THR A 119 1.05 3.96 -10.18
CA THR A 119 2.32 3.24 -10.19
C THR A 119 3.40 4.11 -9.60
N CYS A 120 4.17 3.55 -8.68
CA CYS A 120 5.40 4.15 -8.17
C CYS A 120 6.59 3.43 -8.79
N ASP A 121 7.58 4.18 -9.22
CA ASP A 121 8.86 3.61 -9.61
C ASP A 121 9.73 3.45 -8.36
N LEU A 122 10.21 2.24 -8.10
CA LEU A 122 11.12 2.01 -6.98
C LEU A 122 12.56 2.41 -7.32
N GLY A 123 12.85 2.69 -8.60
CA GLY A 123 14.15 3.21 -9.05
C GLY A 123 15.32 2.43 -8.48
N ASP A 124 16.30 3.15 -7.92
CA ASP A 124 17.48 2.60 -7.24
C ASP A 124 17.26 2.36 -5.72
N VAL A 125 16.04 2.59 -5.21
CA VAL A 125 15.73 2.43 -3.77
C VAL A 125 15.68 0.96 -3.35
N ALA A 126 15.50 0.06 -4.31
CA ALA A 126 15.48 -1.38 -4.08
C ALA A 126 16.09 -2.14 -5.26
N SER A 127 17.22 -2.80 -5.03
CA SER A 127 17.86 -3.65 -6.04
C SER A 127 17.35 -5.09 -5.99
N PRO A 128 17.43 -5.84 -7.10
CA PRO A 128 17.12 -7.27 -7.12
C PRO A 128 17.91 -8.06 -6.07
N GLY A 129 17.18 -8.80 -5.23
CA GLY A 129 17.72 -9.56 -4.10
C GLY A 129 17.76 -8.81 -2.77
N GLU A 130 17.45 -7.50 -2.76
CA GLU A 130 17.34 -6.71 -1.53
C GLU A 130 15.92 -6.74 -0.98
N THR A 131 15.82 -6.57 0.34
CA THR A 131 14.55 -6.36 1.04
C THR A 131 14.29 -4.87 1.17
N VAL A 132 13.10 -4.43 0.78
CA VAL A 132 12.62 -3.06 0.90
C VAL A 132 11.44 -3.00 1.85
N ALA A 133 11.46 -2.04 2.77
CA ALA A 133 10.32 -1.69 3.60
C ALA A 133 9.42 -0.73 2.82
N LEU A 134 8.25 -1.21 2.40
CA LEU A 134 7.20 -0.40 1.80
C LEU A 134 6.30 0.14 2.91
N VAL A 135 6.09 1.45 2.90
CA VAL A 135 5.16 2.13 3.81
C VAL A 135 4.15 2.92 2.99
N VAL A 136 2.88 2.83 3.33
CA VAL A 136 1.81 3.56 2.66
C VAL A 136 0.97 4.27 3.71
N ARG A 137 0.78 5.58 3.55
CA ARG A 137 -0.24 6.33 4.29
C ARG A 137 -1.39 6.60 3.34
N ALA A 138 -2.60 6.21 3.73
CA ALA A 138 -3.82 6.60 3.05
C ALA A 138 -4.59 7.57 3.94
N ARG A 139 -5.01 8.70 3.38
CA ARG A 139 -5.78 9.72 4.08
C ARG A 139 -7.14 9.90 3.45
N ASP A 140 -8.14 10.04 4.31
CA ASP A 140 -9.51 10.32 3.94
C ASP A 140 -10.04 11.49 4.78
N ASP A 141 -9.78 12.72 4.32
CA ASP A 141 -10.42 13.88 4.96
C ASP A 141 -11.87 14.00 4.50
N HIS A 142 -12.84 13.62 5.36
CA HIS A 142 -14.26 13.71 5.03
C HIS A 142 -14.79 15.15 4.91
N ARG A 143 -14.06 16.15 5.44
CA ARG A 143 -14.46 17.56 5.34
C ARG A 143 -14.11 18.15 3.99
N ALA A 144 -13.19 17.52 3.25
CA ALA A 144 -12.84 17.92 1.91
C ALA A 144 -13.93 17.49 0.91
N ALA A 145 -14.25 18.37 -0.05
CA ALA A 145 -15.12 18.01 -1.16
C ALA A 145 -14.47 16.91 -2.00
N LYS A 146 -15.18 15.79 -2.21
CA LYS A 146 -14.71 14.66 -3.02
C LYS A 146 -15.70 14.35 -4.15
N PRO A 147 -15.22 13.92 -5.33
CA PRO A 147 -16.10 13.36 -6.36
C PRO A 147 -16.80 12.13 -5.79
N LYS A 148 -18.14 12.17 -5.75
CA LYS A 148 -18.96 11.00 -5.45
C LYS A 148 -19.40 10.40 -6.77
N GLY A 149 -19.27 9.07 -6.91
CA GLY A 149 -19.86 8.35 -8.04
C GLY A 149 -21.36 8.64 -8.14
N LYS A 150 -21.92 8.53 -9.35
CA LYS A 150 -23.38 8.58 -9.55
C LYS A 150 -24.07 7.37 -8.94
#